data_AF-A0A6L6J1X2-F1
#
_entry.id   AF-A0A6L6J1X2-F1
#
_cell.length_a   1.000
_cell.length_b   1.000
_cell.length_c   1.000
_cell.angle_alpha   90.00
_cell.angle_beta   90.00
_cell.angle_gamma   90.00
#
_symmetry.space_group_name_H-M   'P 1'
#
loop_
_entity.id
_entity.type
_entity.pdbx_description
1 polymer ?
#
loop_
_entity_poly.entity_id
_entity_poly.type
_entity_poly.pdbx_seq_one_letter_code
_entity_poly.pdbx_strand_id
1 'polypeptide(L)'
;MIVLFVLGFVLMLLGPFLQGLTGSDNPNAYIFAPVMLAGSIPVLAGRGLSPNPRLMAQAILICGALCMGAWYLGGLLTPVAMPTAAPVGVAVAGALIVAAGNLLKARG
;
A
#
# COMPACT_ATOMS: atom_id res chain seq x y z
N MET A 1 -13.83 10.66 -6.81
CA MET A 1 -13.06 10.40 -5.57
C MET A 1 -12.90 8.92 -5.24
N ILE A 2 -13.96 8.10 -5.20
CA ILE A 2 -13.82 6.68 -4.83
C ILE A 2 -12.86 5.91 -5.77
N VAL A 3 -12.89 6.23 -7.05
CA VAL A 3 -11.98 5.68 -8.07
C VAL A 3 -10.51 5.97 -7.75
N LEU A 4 -10.17 7.17 -7.28
CA LEU A 4 -8.78 7.52 -6.92
C LEU A 4 -8.29 6.70 -5.71
N PHE A 5 -9.16 6.48 -4.72
CA PHE A 5 -8.81 5.64 -3.56
C PHE A 5 -8.58 4.19 -3.97
N VAL A 6 -9.49 3.61 -4.77
CA VAL A 6 -9.34 2.24 -5.26
C VAL A 6 -8.05 2.08 -6.07
N LEU A 7 -7.79 3.00 -7.01
CA LEU A 7 -6.57 2.96 -7.82
C LEU A 7 -5.30 3.07 -6.97
N GLY A 8 -5.28 3.99 -6.00
CA GLY A 8 -4.08 4.16 -5.17
C GLY A 8 -3.82 2.97 -4.23
N PHE A 9 -4.86 2.36 -3.65
CA PHE A 9 -4.68 1.13 -2.85
C PHE A 9 -4.24 -0.07 -3.70
N VAL A 10 -4.78 -0.20 -4.92
CA VAL A 10 -4.34 -1.24 -5.86
C VAL A 10 -2.87 -1.06 -6.21
N LEU A 11 -2.42 0.18 -6.47
CA LEU A 11 -1.02 0.48 -6.74
C LEU A 11 -0.11 0.21 -5.53
N MET A 12 -0.57 0.52 -4.32
CA MET A 12 0.17 0.17 -3.10
C MET A 12 0.38 -1.33 -2.93
N LEU A 13 -0.61 -2.16 -3.29
CA LEU A 13 -0.52 -3.63 -3.25
C LEU A 13 0.28 -4.22 -4.42
N LEU A 14 0.28 -3.53 -5.57
CA LEU A 14 1.11 -3.90 -6.72
C LEU A 14 2.60 -3.82 -6.39
N GLY A 15 3.03 -2.88 -5.54
CA GLY A 15 4.43 -2.80 -5.11
C GLY A 15 4.99 -4.12 -4.54
N PRO A 16 4.49 -4.64 -3.42
CA PRO A 16 4.97 -5.91 -2.86
C PRO A 16 4.75 -7.10 -3.81
N PHE A 17 3.67 -7.13 -4.62
CA PHE A 17 3.48 -8.15 -5.65
C PHE A 17 4.61 -8.13 -6.70
N LEU A 18 4.94 -6.95 -7.22
CA LEU A 18 6.04 -6.76 -8.17
C LEU A 18 7.39 -7.11 -7.55
N GLN A 19 7.56 -6.90 -6.24
CA GLN A 19 8.76 -7.35 -5.52
C GLN A 19 8.83 -8.88 -5.43
N GLY A 20 7.70 -9.56 -5.21
CA GLY A 20 7.64 -11.02 -5.27
C GLY A 20 8.01 -11.54 -6.66
N LEU A 21 7.49 -10.89 -7.70
CA LEU A 21 7.76 -11.23 -9.10
C LEU A 21 9.23 -11.15 -9.51
N THR A 22 10.08 -10.40 -8.80
CA THR A 22 11.52 -10.38 -9.11
C THR A 22 12.25 -11.61 -8.56
N GLY A 23 11.55 -12.53 -7.87
CA GLY A 23 12.17 -13.65 -7.16
C GLY A 23 12.96 -13.19 -5.93
N SER A 24 12.62 -12.03 -5.37
CA SER A 24 13.33 -11.48 -4.22
C SER A 24 12.97 -12.24 -2.93
N ASP A 25 13.96 -12.89 -2.34
CA ASP A 25 13.87 -13.50 -0.99
C ASP A 25 13.84 -12.47 0.14
N ASN A 26 13.94 -11.18 -0.20
CA ASN A 26 14.03 -10.12 0.79
C ASN A 26 12.61 -9.71 1.27
N PRO A 27 12.27 -9.94 2.55
CA PRO A 27 10.93 -9.69 3.10
C PRO A 27 10.65 -8.19 3.36
N ASN A 28 11.37 -7.28 2.71
CA ASN A 28 11.10 -5.84 2.73
C ASN A 28 9.65 -5.47 2.29
N ALA A 29 8.85 -6.44 1.82
CA ALA A 29 7.39 -6.36 1.69
C ALA A 29 6.69 -5.77 2.94
N TYR A 30 7.23 -5.95 4.15
CA TYR A 30 6.69 -5.34 5.38
C TYR A 30 6.78 -3.80 5.40
N ILE A 31 7.74 -3.19 4.70
CA ILE A 31 7.91 -1.72 4.65
C ILE A 31 6.74 -1.06 3.90
N PHE A 32 6.03 -1.81 3.05
CA PHE A 32 4.84 -1.32 2.35
C PHE A 32 3.63 -1.18 3.29
N ALA A 33 3.59 -1.86 4.43
CA ALA A 33 2.48 -1.78 5.37
C ALA A 33 2.33 -0.38 6.02
N PRO A 34 3.41 0.26 6.53
CA PRO A 34 3.37 1.67 6.91
C PRO A 34 2.90 2.62 5.79
N VAL A 35 3.29 2.36 4.53
CA VAL A 35 2.88 3.19 3.37
C VAL A 35 1.38 3.06 3.10
N MET A 36 0.86 1.83 3.11
CA MET A 36 -0.58 1.55 3.01
C MET A 36 -1.36 2.21 4.14
N LEU A 37 -0.84 2.11 5.37
CA LEU A 37 -1.46 2.72 6.53
C LEU A 37 -1.48 4.25 6.41
N ALA A 38 -0.37 4.86 6.01
CA ALA A 38 -0.26 6.30 5.81
C ALA A 38 -1.25 6.81 4.76
N GLY A 39 -1.49 6.06 3.69
CA GLY A 39 -2.54 6.36 2.72
C GLY A 39 -3.96 6.33 3.32
N SER A 40 -4.22 5.46 4.29
CA SER A 40 -5.53 5.35 4.95
C SER A 40 -5.81 6.45 5.99
N ILE A 41 -4.76 7.08 6.56
CA ILE A 41 -4.88 8.06 7.65
C ILE A 41 -5.82 9.23 7.31
N PRO A 42 -5.74 9.89 6.14
CA PRO A 42 -6.60 11.04 5.88
C PRO A 42 -8.08 10.64 5.67
N VAL A 43 -8.34 9.39 5.26
CA VAL A 43 -9.71 8.84 5.21
C VAL A 43 -10.27 8.66 6.62
N LEU A 44 -9.44 8.21 7.57
CA LEU A 44 -9.82 8.03 8.97
C LEU A 44 -9.98 9.38 9.70
N ALA A 45 -9.07 10.32 9.47
CA ALA A 45 -9.12 11.67 10.04
C ALA A 45 -10.36 12.44 9.58
N GLY A 46 -10.75 12.32 8.30
CA GLY A 46 -11.97 12.92 7.76
C GLY A 46 -13.27 12.35 8.32
N ARG A 47 -13.23 11.27 9.12
CA ARG A 47 -14.40 10.68 9.81
C ARG A 47 -14.46 11.07 11.30
N GLY A 48 -13.58 11.95 11.78
CA GLY A 48 -13.54 12.36 13.19
C GLY A 48 -13.17 11.23 14.15
N LEU A 49 -12.57 10.15 13.64
CA LEU A 49 -12.14 9.02 14.45
C LEU A 49 -10.85 9.39 15.17
N SER A 50 -10.86 9.42 16.51
CA SER A 50 -9.63 9.45 17.28
C SER A 50 -8.87 8.13 17.06
N PRO A 51 -7.57 8.15 16.72
CA PRO A 51 -6.84 6.93 16.46
C PRO A 51 -6.70 6.11 17.75
N ASN A 52 -7.52 5.06 17.88
CA ASN A 52 -7.34 4.08 18.95
C ASN A 52 -6.08 3.26 18.65
N PRO A 53 -5.08 3.20 19.55
CA PRO A 53 -3.86 2.43 19.34
C PRO A 53 -4.09 0.96 18.95
N ARG A 54 -5.16 0.34 19.48
CA ARG A 54 -5.54 -1.04 19.11
C ARG A 54 -6.00 -1.16 17.66
N LEU A 55 -6.79 -0.19 17.18
CA LEU A 55 -7.24 -0.16 15.78
C LEU A 55 -6.07 0.10 14.84
N MET A 56 -5.13 0.98 15.22
CA MET A 56 -3.92 1.22 14.44
C MET A 56 -3.06 -0.04 14.35
N ALA A 57 -2.85 -0.75 15.47
CA ALA A 57 -2.10 -2.00 15.48
C ALA A 57 -2.75 -3.07 14.60
N GLN A 58 -4.08 -3.23 14.66
CA GLN A 58 -4.81 -4.15 13.79
C GLN A 58 -4.70 -3.76 12.32
N ALA A 59 -4.83 -2.47 12.00
CA ALA A 59 -4.68 -1.99 10.63
C ALA A 59 -3.27 -2.24 10.09
N ILE A 60 -2.21 -2.06 10.90
CA ILE A 60 -0.83 -2.39 10.51
C ILE A 60 -0.70 -3.88 10.24
N LEU A 61 -1.26 -4.74 11.09
CA LEU A 61 -1.22 -6.19 10.90
C LEU A 61 -1.96 -6.61 9.62
N ILE A 62 -3.13 -6.04 9.35
CA ILE A 62 -3.90 -6.32 8.14
C ILE A 62 -3.12 -5.87 6.90
N CYS A 63 -2.61 -4.64 6.89
CA CYS A 63 -1.78 -4.15 5.78
C CYS A 63 -0.53 -5.01 5.59
N GLY A 64 0.14 -5.40 6.67
CA GLY A 64 1.29 -6.32 6.63
C GLY A 64 0.95 -7.67 6.03
N ALA A 65 -0.16 -8.28 6.45
CA ALA A 65 -0.63 -9.55 5.92
C ALA A 65 -0.97 -9.46 4.43
N LEU A 66 -1.60 -8.37 3.99
CA LEU A 66 -1.91 -8.13 2.58
C LEU A 66 -0.65 -7.94 1.74
N CYS A 67 0.34 -7.17 2.22
CA CYS A 67 1.61 -6.98 1.52
C CYS A 67 2.40 -8.29 1.44
N MET A 68 2.44 -9.08 2.52
CA MET A 68 3.09 -10.40 2.52
C MET A 68 2.39 -11.38 1.58
N GLY A 69 1.06 -11.40 1.57
CA GLY A 69 0.27 -12.21 0.65
C GLY A 69 0.52 -11.82 -0.81
N ALA A 70 0.55 -10.53 -1.11
CA ALA A 70 0.86 -10.02 -2.44
C ALA A 70 2.27 -10.42 -2.90
N TRP A 71 3.28 -10.24 -2.04
CA TRP A 71 4.65 -10.69 -2.32
C TRP A 71 4.72 -12.20 -2.56
N TYR A 72 4.09 -13.00 -1.69
CA TYR A 72 4.07 -14.46 -1.83
C TYR A 72 3.45 -14.88 -3.16
N LEU A 73 2.29 -14.31 -3.51
CA LEU A 73 1.61 -14.57 -4.79
C LEU A 73 2.47 -14.18 -6.00
N GLY A 74 3.21 -13.07 -5.91
CA GLY A 74 4.17 -12.67 -6.96
C GLY A 74 5.31 -13.66 -7.12
N GLY A 75 5.82 -14.20 -6.01
CA GLY A 75 6.91 -15.20 -6.00
C GLY A 75 6.50 -16.59 -6.51
N LEU A 76 5.20 -16.90 -6.61
CA LEU A 76 4.71 -18.14 -7.23
C LEU A 76 4.78 -18.11 -8.76
N LEU A 77 4.97 -16.95 -9.35
CA LEU A 77 5.02 -16.75 -10.80
C LEU A 77 6.46 -16.82 -11.32
N THR A 78 6.61 -16.97 -12.64
CA THR A 78 7.93 -16.96 -13.28
C THR A 78 8.63 -15.62 -13.01
N PRO A 79 9.89 -15.62 -12.51
CA PRO A 79 10.58 -14.38 -12.19
C PRO A 79 10.74 -13.44 -13.39
N VAL A 80 10.52 -12.16 -13.15
CA VAL A 80 10.65 -11.10 -14.16
C VAL A 80 11.79 -10.16 -13.78
N ALA A 81 12.70 -9.91 -14.71
CA ALA A 81 13.75 -8.91 -14.52
C ALA A 81 13.15 -7.50 -14.46
N MET A 82 13.41 -6.79 -13.36
CA MET A 82 12.85 -5.46 -13.11
C MET A 82 13.85 -4.62 -12.30
N PRO A 83 13.93 -3.29 -12.54
CA PRO A 83 14.69 -2.40 -11.67
C PRO A 83 14.22 -2.52 -10.22
N THR A 84 15.15 -2.62 -9.28
CA THR A 84 14.87 -2.79 -7.84
C THR A 84 14.01 -1.67 -7.24
N ALA A 85 14.05 -0.47 -7.82
CA ALA A 85 13.27 0.68 -7.40
C ALA A 85 11.80 0.66 -7.90
N ALA A 86 11.47 -0.12 -8.95
CA ALA A 86 10.15 -0.09 -9.56
C ALA A 86 9.01 -0.53 -8.61
N PRO A 87 9.15 -1.64 -7.84
CA PRO A 87 8.14 -2.03 -6.83
C PRO A 87 7.84 -0.92 -5.82
N VAL A 88 8.88 -0.26 -5.32
CA VAL A 88 8.77 0.83 -4.35
C VAL A 88 8.11 2.04 -4.99
N GLY A 89 8.53 2.42 -6.20
CA GLY A 89 7.96 3.53 -6.95
C GLY A 89 6.46 3.37 -7.21
N VAL A 90 6.01 2.17 -7.54
CA VAL A 90 4.58 1.87 -7.77
C VAL A 90 3.77 2.08 -6.50
N ALA A 91 4.27 1.61 -5.35
CA ALA A 91 3.55 1.81 -4.09
C ALA A 91 3.51 3.27 -3.63
N VAL A 92 4.61 4.00 -3.81
CA VAL A 92 4.68 5.44 -3.51
C VAL A 92 3.70 6.23 -4.40
N ALA A 93 3.62 5.90 -5.69
CA ALA A 93 2.65 6.51 -6.60
C ALA A 93 1.21 6.27 -6.13
N GLY A 94 0.90 5.05 -5.67
CA GLY A 94 -0.39 4.75 -5.06
C GLY A 94 -0.71 5.61 -3.83
N ALA A 95 0.27 5.82 -2.95
CA ALA A 95 0.15 6.70 -1.79
C ALA A 95 -0.11 8.16 -2.16
N LEU A 96 0.59 8.68 -3.17
CA LEU A 96 0.38 10.03 -3.66
C LEU A 96 -1.01 10.22 -4.26
N ILE A 97 -1.53 9.23 -4.99
CA ILE A 97 -2.88 9.26 -5.58
C ILE A 97 -3.95 9.30 -4.48
N VAL A 98 -3.81 8.49 -3.43
CA VAL A 98 -4.73 8.49 -2.28
C VAL A 98 -4.65 9.81 -1.52
N ALA A 99 -3.45 10.36 -1.30
CA ALA A 99 -3.27 11.66 -0.68
C ALA A 99 -3.92 12.78 -1.50
N ALA A 100 -3.72 12.80 -2.82
CA ALA A 100 -4.33 13.77 -3.73
C ALA A 100 -5.87 13.65 -3.74
N GLY A 101 -6.41 12.43 -3.75
CA GLY A 101 -7.85 12.19 -3.66
C GLY A 101 -8.46 12.75 -2.37
N ASN A 102 -7.75 12.67 -1.25
CA ASN A 102 -8.16 13.27 0.01
C ASN A 102 -8.10 14.80 0.00
N LEU A 103 -7.05 15.40 -0.57
CA LEU A 103 -6.94 16.86 -0.69
C LEU A 103 -8.06 17.45 -1.57
N LEU A 104 -8.43 16.76 -2.64
CA LEU A 104 -9.55 17.15 -3.49
C LEU A 104 -10.89 17.03 -2.77
N LYS A 105 -11.08 15.98 -1.95
CA LYS A 105 -12.26 15.84 -1.08
C LYS A 105 -12.41 16.99 -0.09
N ALA A 106 -11.32 17.43 0.52
CA ALA A 106 -11.36 18.48 1.53
C ALA A 106 -11.70 19.87 0.98
N ARG A 107 -11.63 20.04 -0.35
CA ARG A 107 -11.85 21.33 -1.04
C ARG A 107 -13.22 21.46 -1.71
N GLY A 108 -13.99 20.39 -1.83
CA GLY A 108 -15.32 20.37 -2.44
C GLY A 108 -16.40 20.01 -1.44
#